data_AF-A0AA41NBR4-F1
#
_entry.id   AF-A0AA41NBR4-F1
#
_cell.length_a   1.000
_cell.length_b   1.000
_cell.length_c   1.000
_cell.angle_alpha   90.00
_cell.angle_beta   90.00
_cell.angle_gamma   90.00
#
_symmetry.space_group_name_H-M   'P 1'
#
loop_
_entity.id
_entity.type
_entity.pdbx_description
1 polymer ?
#
loop_
_entity_poly.entity_id
_entity_poly.type
_entity_poly.pdbx_seq_one_letter_code
_entity_poly.pdbx_strand_id
1 'polypeptide(L)'
;MCPQESSFQPSQFLLLIAIPVASALLLVQCLRWYCPRWLLGTCVKPDGQEEPVSQSTPLPEYEAPGQCPPATLPEIAAFYQELHTPTHGQTIVRQLMNKLLVFSAREVDHRGGCLMLQDTGISLHIPPGAVAVGRQERVSLILVWDLSDAPSLSRSQGLVSPVVACGPHGASFLQPCTLTFKHCAQQPSHARTYSSNTSLLDAKAWRPLGRPGAHASLDECRILLSHFSLYTCVLEAPVGQAARKWLQLAVFCSPLVPGQSHLQLRVYFLNNTPCALQWAVTNEQPHGGRLRGPCQLFDFTGARGDQCLKLKYISEGWENVDDSSSQLVPHLHIWHGKCPFRSFCFRRKAVSENEDCSASTNEIIVTMHTFQDGLETKYMEILRFQASEEESWAAPPPASQRPLCNRLPPELFEQLQMLLEPNSITGNDWRRLASHLGLCGMKIRFLSCQRSPAAAILELFEEQNGSLQELHDLMTAMERLDCASVIQNYLSETPRGSPAPARGAARENQGLELDEKL
;
A
#
# COMPACT_ATOMS: atom_id res chain seq x y z
N MET A 1 3.34 -42.06 79.49
CA MET A 1 4.16 -40.86 79.72
C MET A 1 5.60 -41.18 79.36
N CYS A 2 6.09 -40.69 78.23
CA CYS A 2 7.50 -40.55 77.88
C CYS A 2 7.62 -39.63 76.64
N PRO A 3 8.76 -38.94 76.46
CA PRO A 3 8.84 -37.65 75.78
C PRO A 3 9.53 -37.69 74.39
N GLN A 4 9.58 -36.50 73.78
CA GLN A 4 10.22 -36.11 72.52
C GLN A 4 11.61 -36.71 72.22
N GLU A 5 11.84 -37.03 70.94
CA GLU A 5 13.10 -36.76 70.25
C GLU A 5 12.83 -36.20 68.85
N SER A 6 13.44 -35.04 68.58
CA SER A 6 13.43 -34.30 67.32
C SER A 6 14.43 -34.89 66.33
N SER A 7 13.99 -35.19 65.10
CA SER A 7 14.90 -35.46 63.97
C SER A 7 14.73 -34.37 62.89
N PHE A 8 15.76 -33.55 62.73
CA PHE A 8 15.91 -32.61 61.61
C PHE A 8 16.42 -33.39 60.38
N GLN A 9 15.68 -33.34 59.26
CA GLN A 9 16.13 -33.94 58.00
C GLN A 9 17.03 -32.97 57.19
N PRO A 10 18.20 -33.42 56.69
CA PRO A 10 19.18 -32.60 55.99
C PRO A 10 18.81 -32.24 54.54
N SER A 11 17.65 -32.67 54.04
CA SER A 11 17.22 -32.47 52.66
C SER A 11 16.69 -31.05 52.36
N GLN A 12 16.19 -30.33 53.37
CA GLN A 12 15.65 -28.98 53.17
C GLN A 12 16.75 -27.89 53.08
N PHE A 13 17.92 -28.10 53.69
CA PHE A 13 19.04 -27.14 53.61
C PHE A 13 19.75 -27.13 52.25
N LEU A 14 19.80 -28.26 51.56
CA LEU A 14 20.40 -28.34 50.22
C LEU A 14 19.58 -27.63 49.16
N LEU A 15 18.24 -27.61 49.28
CA LEU A 15 17.35 -26.90 48.35
C LEU A 15 17.34 -25.38 48.56
N LEU A 16 17.48 -24.91 49.82
CA LEU A 16 17.45 -23.48 50.15
C LEU A 16 18.73 -22.72 49.78
N ILE A 17 19.87 -23.40 49.66
CA ILE A 17 21.16 -22.77 49.32
C ILE A 17 21.54 -23.00 47.84
N ALA A 18 21.20 -24.16 47.25
CA ALA A 18 21.60 -24.46 45.88
C ALA A 18 20.87 -23.61 44.82
N ILE A 19 19.59 -23.29 45.04
CA ILE A 19 18.78 -22.49 44.10
C ILE A 19 19.27 -21.04 43.96
N PRO A 20 19.54 -20.28 45.05
CA PRO A 20 20.05 -18.92 44.92
C PRO A 20 21.48 -18.86 44.34
N VAL A 21 22.33 -19.85 44.63
CA VAL A 21 23.71 -19.90 44.10
C VAL A 21 23.72 -20.22 42.59
N ALA A 22 22.86 -21.13 42.13
CA ALA A 22 22.69 -21.39 40.70
C ALA A 22 22.13 -20.16 39.95
N SER A 23 21.19 -19.44 40.58
CA SER A 23 20.60 -18.23 40.02
C SER A 23 21.62 -17.08 39.91
N ALA A 24 22.50 -16.93 40.91
CA ALA A 24 23.56 -15.94 40.91
C ALA A 24 24.64 -16.24 39.85
N LEU A 25 25.01 -17.52 39.67
CA LEU A 25 25.97 -17.93 38.63
C LEU A 25 25.45 -17.70 37.21
N LEU A 26 24.16 -17.93 36.99
CA LEU A 26 23.50 -17.67 35.70
C LEU A 26 23.43 -16.16 35.38
N LEU A 27 23.17 -15.31 36.38
CA LEU A 27 23.21 -13.86 36.23
C LEU A 27 24.63 -13.34 35.95
N VAL A 28 25.66 -13.90 36.60
CA VAL A 28 27.07 -13.54 36.34
C VAL A 28 27.52 -13.98 34.94
N GLN A 29 27.05 -15.14 34.45
CA GLN A 29 27.32 -15.58 33.07
C GLN A 29 26.59 -14.73 32.03
N CYS A 30 25.34 -14.32 32.28
CA CYS A 30 24.61 -13.40 31.41
C CYS A 30 25.25 -12.00 31.36
N LEU A 31 25.75 -11.48 32.48
CA LEU A 31 26.47 -10.20 32.54
C LEU A 31 27.85 -10.27 31.84
N ARG A 32 28.51 -11.43 31.86
CA ARG A 32 29.75 -11.66 31.10
C ARG A 32 29.53 -11.78 29.60
N TRP A 33 28.35 -12.23 29.16
CA TRP A 33 28.02 -12.35 27.73
C TRP A 33 27.55 -11.04 27.09
N TYR A 34 26.95 -10.14 27.89
CA TYR A 34 26.38 -8.89 27.38
C TYR A 34 27.36 -7.70 27.32
N CYS A 35 28.59 -7.85 27.84
CA CYS A 35 29.60 -6.79 27.82
C CYS A 35 30.97 -7.28 27.34
N PRO A 36 31.23 -7.30 26.02
CA PRO A 36 32.57 -7.12 25.53
C PRO A 36 32.58 -5.95 24.53
N ARG A 37 32.81 -4.75 25.05
CA ARG A 37 33.44 -3.59 24.38
C ARG A 37 32.96 -2.29 25.00
N TRP A 38 33.28 -2.05 26.26
CA TRP A 38 33.43 -0.69 26.76
C TRP A 38 34.58 -0.73 27.78
N LEU A 39 35.61 0.09 27.54
CA LEU A 39 36.85 0.30 28.31
C LEU A 39 38.04 -0.63 27.97
N LEU A 40 38.92 -0.21 27.04
CA LEU A 40 40.12 0.57 27.39
C LEU A 40 40.87 1.02 26.12
N GLY A 41 41.16 2.32 26.04
CA GLY A 41 42.10 2.87 25.07
C GLY A 41 43.55 2.80 25.55
N THR A 42 44.45 3.00 24.59
CA THR A 42 45.89 3.33 24.68
C THR A 42 46.87 2.24 25.13
N CYS A 43 47.60 1.64 24.18
CA CYS A 43 49.06 1.82 24.02
C CYS A 43 49.68 0.93 22.92
N VAL A 44 50.38 1.58 21.99
CA VAL A 44 51.70 1.24 21.40
C VAL A 44 51.86 -0.03 20.53
N LYS A 45 52.15 0.21 19.25
CA LYS A 45 52.76 -0.71 18.26
C LYS A 45 54.15 -1.20 18.72
N PRO A 46 54.58 -2.39 18.27
CA PRO A 46 55.71 -2.40 17.34
C PRO A 46 55.52 -3.33 16.12
N ASP A 47 56.31 -3.02 15.09
CA ASP A 47 56.33 -3.56 13.72
C ASP A 47 56.61 -5.07 13.59
N GLY A 48 56.17 -5.64 12.46
CA GLY A 48 56.61 -6.96 12.01
C GLY A 48 55.87 -7.55 10.81
N GLN A 49 56.14 -7.01 9.62
CA GLN A 49 56.20 -7.68 8.30
C GLN A 49 54.89 -8.08 7.57
N GLU A 50 54.65 -7.37 6.47
CA GLU A 50 53.57 -7.53 5.47
C GLU A 50 53.97 -8.51 4.34
N GLU A 51 53.00 -9.31 3.87
CA GLU A 51 52.78 -9.66 2.45
C GLU A 51 51.26 -9.83 2.20
N PRO A 52 50.76 -9.55 0.97
CA PRO A 52 49.43 -8.94 0.80
C PRO A 52 48.31 -9.96 0.59
N VAL A 53 47.27 -9.89 1.43
CA VAL A 53 45.95 -10.45 1.13
C VAL A 53 45.09 -9.34 0.54
N SER A 54 44.77 -9.51 -0.73
CA SER A 54 43.88 -8.67 -1.54
C SER A 54 42.55 -8.38 -0.82
N GLN A 55 42.29 -7.09 -0.59
CA GLN A 55 41.08 -6.57 0.02
C GLN A 55 39.85 -6.91 -0.84
N SER A 56 38.91 -7.62 -0.24
CA SER A 56 37.53 -7.75 -0.73
C SER A 56 36.84 -6.40 -0.64
N THR A 57 36.40 -5.89 -1.79
CA THR A 57 35.52 -4.72 -1.92
C THR A 57 34.22 -4.94 -1.14
N PRO A 58 33.78 -4.04 -0.26
CA PRO A 58 32.46 -4.15 0.35
C PRO A 58 31.36 -3.89 -0.70
N LEU A 59 30.31 -4.71 -0.64
CA LEU A 59 29.05 -4.58 -1.40
C LEU A 59 28.39 -3.21 -1.16
N PRO A 60 27.65 -2.65 -2.14
CA PRO A 60 27.10 -1.32 -2.03
C PRO A 60 26.02 -1.27 -0.94
N GLU A 61 26.29 -0.47 0.09
CA GLU A 61 25.28 0.01 1.02
C GLU A 61 24.21 0.78 0.23
N TYR A 62 22.96 0.65 0.70
CA TYR A 62 21.84 1.47 0.26
C TYR A 62 22.24 2.96 0.39
N GLU A 63 22.65 3.58 -0.72
CA GLU A 63 22.83 5.02 -0.77
C GLU A 63 21.47 5.64 -0.45
N ALA A 64 21.41 6.30 0.72
CA ALA A 64 20.38 7.28 0.96
C ALA A 64 20.40 8.25 -0.24
N PRO A 65 19.24 8.64 -0.80
CA PRO A 65 19.21 9.53 -1.95
C PRO A 65 20.05 10.76 -1.60
N GLY A 66 21.05 11.04 -2.44
CA GLY A 66 22.04 12.08 -2.22
C GLY A 66 21.38 13.35 -1.68
N GLN A 67 22.00 13.93 -0.65
CA GLN A 67 21.53 15.14 0.00
C GLN A 67 21.39 16.24 -1.06
N CYS A 68 20.17 16.40 -1.59
CA CYS A 68 19.79 17.62 -2.29
C CYS A 68 19.87 18.76 -1.27
N PRO A 69 20.24 19.98 -1.69
CA PRO A 69 20.26 21.13 -0.81
C PRO A 69 18.90 21.27 -0.11
N PRO A 70 18.87 21.71 1.16
CA PRO A 70 17.61 21.96 1.86
C PRO A 70 16.75 22.90 1.01
N ALA A 71 15.48 22.53 0.82
CA ALA A 71 14.59 23.29 -0.06
C ALA A 71 14.61 24.77 0.33
N THR A 72 14.77 25.62 -0.68
CA THR A 72 14.85 27.06 -0.44
C THR A 72 13.48 27.60 -0.02
N LEU A 73 13.42 28.62 0.85
CA LEU A 73 12.16 29.31 1.21
C LEU A 73 11.24 29.61 0.00
N PRO A 74 11.75 30.06 -1.17
CA PRO A 74 10.92 30.23 -2.36
C PRO A 74 10.36 28.92 -2.95
N GLU A 75 11.08 27.79 -2.88
CA GLU A 75 10.55 26.49 -3.31
C GLU A 75 9.39 26.03 -2.42
N ILE A 76 9.52 26.23 -1.10
CA ILE A 76 8.44 25.92 -0.14
C ILE A 76 7.22 26.81 -0.44
N ALA A 77 7.42 28.11 -0.68
CA ALA A 77 6.35 29.03 -1.02
C ALA A 77 5.67 28.64 -2.35
N ALA A 78 6.44 28.29 -3.37
CA ALA A 78 5.92 27.83 -4.66
C ALA A 78 5.12 26.53 -4.53
N PHE A 79 5.59 25.59 -3.70
CA PHE A 79 4.84 24.36 -3.40
C PHE A 79 3.50 24.66 -2.72
N TYR A 80 3.48 25.52 -1.70
CA TYR A 80 2.21 25.91 -1.08
C TYR A 80 1.31 26.66 -2.06
N GLN A 81 1.85 27.47 -2.98
CA GLN A 81 1.05 28.06 -4.04
C GLN A 81 0.41 26.98 -4.93
N GLU A 82 1.18 25.98 -5.37
CA GLU A 82 0.70 24.85 -6.16
C GLU A 82 -0.37 24.03 -5.40
N LEU A 83 -0.15 23.79 -4.10
CA LEU A 83 -1.11 23.09 -3.24
C LEU A 83 -2.46 23.83 -3.12
N HIS A 84 -2.44 25.16 -3.21
CA HIS A 84 -3.64 25.99 -3.21
C HIS A 84 -4.26 26.18 -4.60
N THR A 85 -3.61 25.71 -5.67
CA THR A 85 -4.21 25.72 -7.01
C THR A 85 -5.12 24.49 -7.21
N PRO A 86 -6.37 24.67 -7.67
CA PRO A 86 -7.27 23.55 -7.92
C PRO A 86 -6.71 22.60 -8.99
N THR A 87 -6.65 21.31 -8.69
CA THR A 87 -6.09 20.30 -9.60
C THR A 87 -7.13 19.71 -10.56
N HIS A 88 -8.37 20.22 -10.55
CA HIS A 88 -9.47 19.76 -11.40
C HIS A 88 -9.67 18.23 -11.42
N GLY A 89 -9.43 17.57 -10.29
CA GLY A 89 -9.56 16.10 -10.14
C GLY A 89 -8.32 15.30 -10.54
N GLN A 90 -7.26 15.96 -11.00
CA GLN A 90 -5.97 15.33 -11.23
C GLN A 90 -5.19 15.16 -9.93
N THR A 91 -4.41 14.07 -9.88
CA THR A 91 -3.46 13.81 -8.80
C THR A 91 -2.08 14.24 -9.25
N ILE A 92 -1.42 15.10 -8.47
CA ILE A 92 -0.10 15.66 -8.77
C ILE A 92 0.93 14.99 -7.87
N VAL A 93 2.06 14.58 -8.45
CA VAL A 93 3.22 14.05 -7.72
C VAL A 93 4.32 15.12 -7.71
N ARG A 94 4.81 15.49 -6.53
CA ARG A 94 5.89 16.46 -6.33
C ARG A 94 6.91 15.96 -5.34
N GLN A 95 8.18 16.25 -5.62
CA GLN A 95 9.27 16.03 -4.68
C GLN A 95 9.63 17.36 -4.02
N LEU A 96 9.64 17.41 -2.69
CA LEU A 96 9.99 18.58 -1.90
C LEU A 96 10.80 18.13 -0.69
N MET A 97 11.99 18.71 -0.46
CA MET A 97 12.86 18.32 0.67
C MET A 97 13.13 16.81 0.74
N ASN A 98 13.33 16.15 -0.40
CA ASN A 98 13.47 14.69 -0.54
C ASN A 98 12.22 13.87 -0.17
N LYS A 99 11.09 14.53 0.09
CA LYS A 99 9.80 13.90 0.33
C LYS A 99 9.01 13.83 -0.96
N LEU A 100 8.53 12.65 -1.30
CA LEU A 100 7.61 12.48 -2.41
C LEU A 100 6.18 12.63 -1.90
N LEU A 101 5.51 13.67 -2.38
CA LEU A 101 4.17 14.08 -2.00
C LEU A 101 3.22 13.88 -3.17
N VAL A 102 2.07 13.29 -2.89
CA VAL A 102 1.01 13.09 -3.88
C VAL A 102 -0.22 13.83 -3.40
N PHE A 103 -0.71 14.81 -4.16
CA PHE A 103 -1.81 15.63 -3.70
C PHE A 103 -2.86 15.92 -4.77
N SER A 104 -4.04 16.30 -4.29
CA SER A 104 -5.16 16.81 -5.08
C SER A 104 -5.78 17.96 -4.30
N ALA A 105 -6.17 19.03 -4.99
CA ALA A 105 -6.74 20.22 -4.39
C ALA A 105 -8.01 20.66 -5.13
N ARG A 106 -8.98 21.15 -4.37
CA ARG A 106 -10.31 21.51 -4.89
C ARG A 106 -10.91 22.66 -4.11
N GLU A 107 -11.61 23.54 -4.80
CA GLU A 107 -12.50 24.53 -4.19
C GLU A 107 -13.87 23.90 -3.89
N VAL A 108 -14.34 24.07 -2.66
CA VAL A 108 -15.53 23.44 -2.12
C VAL A 108 -16.47 24.51 -1.58
N ASP A 109 -17.72 24.44 -1.96
CA ASP A 109 -18.79 25.34 -1.51
C ASP A 109 -19.75 24.61 -0.55
N HIS A 110 -20.88 25.23 -0.24
CA HIS A 110 -21.89 24.66 0.65
C HIS A 110 -22.52 23.35 0.15
N ARG A 111 -22.35 22.97 -1.12
CA ARG A 111 -22.80 21.67 -1.65
C ARG A 111 -21.88 20.54 -1.23
N GLY A 112 -20.73 20.86 -0.64
CA GLY A 112 -19.72 19.88 -0.26
C GLY A 112 -18.89 19.44 -1.46
N GLY A 113 -18.16 18.34 -1.30
CA GLY A 113 -17.27 17.84 -2.33
C GLY A 113 -16.55 16.57 -1.93
N CYS A 114 -15.92 15.95 -2.92
CA CYS A 114 -15.07 14.79 -2.71
C CYS A 114 -13.71 15.05 -3.38
N LEU A 115 -12.63 14.73 -2.66
CA LEU A 115 -11.27 14.67 -3.18
C LEU A 115 -10.81 13.22 -3.12
N MET A 116 -10.17 12.75 -4.19
CA MET A 116 -9.62 11.40 -4.27
C MET A 116 -8.22 11.46 -4.86
N LEU A 117 -7.29 10.69 -4.28
CA LEU A 117 -5.97 10.46 -4.85
C LEU A 117 -6.02 9.19 -5.69
N GLN A 118 -5.93 9.35 -7.01
CA GLN A 118 -6.11 8.27 -7.97
C GLN A 118 -5.17 7.10 -7.67
N ASP A 119 -5.71 5.89 -7.71
CA ASP A 119 -4.98 4.62 -7.60
C ASP A 119 -4.30 4.39 -6.23
N THR A 120 -4.59 5.23 -5.22
CA THR A 120 -4.02 5.11 -3.87
C THR A 120 -5.00 4.56 -2.82
N GLY A 121 -6.31 4.62 -3.09
CA GLY A 121 -7.36 4.23 -2.14
C GLY A 121 -7.58 5.25 -1.01
N ILE A 122 -7.24 6.53 -1.23
CA ILE A 122 -7.36 7.61 -0.26
C ILE A 122 -8.40 8.63 -0.77
N SER A 123 -9.37 8.95 0.07
CA SER A 123 -10.42 9.92 -0.25
C SER A 123 -10.83 10.78 0.94
N LEU A 124 -11.26 12.01 0.65
CA LEU A 124 -11.80 12.96 1.61
C LEU A 124 -13.18 13.41 1.13
N HIS A 125 -14.20 13.09 1.90
CA HIS A 125 -15.57 13.51 1.66
C HIS A 125 -15.93 14.67 2.58
N ILE A 126 -16.39 15.77 1.99
CA ILE A 126 -16.88 16.97 2.66
C ILE A 126 -18.39 17.01 2.43
N PRO A 127 -19.21 16.79 3.47
CA PRO A 127 -20.65 16.70 3.29
C PRO A 127 -21.28 18.06 2.94
N PRO A 128 -22.46 18.07 2.31
CA PRO A 128 -23.23 19.30 2.12
C PRO A 128 -23.47 20.03 3.45
N GLY A 129 -23.34 21.35 3.43
CA GLY A 129 -23.46 22.20 4.63
C GLY A 129 -22.24 22.23 5.54
N ALA A 130 -21.15 21.51 5.22
CA ALA A 130 -19.87 21.64 5.91
C ALA A 130 -19.25 23.04 5.76
N VAL A 131 -19.47 23.67 4.60
CA VAL A 131 -19.08 25.05 4.28
C VAL A 131 -20.33 25.94 4.29
N ALA A 132 -20.23 27.16 4.83
CA ALA A 132 -21.33 28.10 4.88
C ALA A 132 -21.78 28.56 3.47
N VAL A 133 -23.08 28.81 3.29
CA VAL A 133 -23.64 29.32 2.03
C VAL A 133 -23.00 30.65 1.64
N GLY A 134 -22.58 30.78 0.38
CA GLY A 134 -21.87 31.96 -0.12
C GLY A 134 -20.37 31.99 0.17
N ARG A 135 -19.84 31.00 0.91
CA ARG A 135 -18.41 30.82 1.13
C ARG A 135 -17.87 29.70 0.24
N GLN A 136 -16.62 29.87 -0.19
CA GLN A 136 -15.82 28.82 -0.82
C GLN A 136 -14.56 28.60 0.01
N GLU A 137 -14.21 27.34 0.20
CA GLU A 137 -13.01 26.90 0.90
C GLU A 137 -12.12 26.11 -0.04
N ARG A 138 -10.81 26.39 -0.01
CA ARG A 138 -9.82 25.58 -0.72
C ARG A 138 -9.41 24.44 0.18
N VAL A 139 -9.54 23.22 -0.32
CA VAL A 139 -9.19 22.00 0.40
C VAL A 139 -8.16 21.22 -0.41
N SER A 140 -7.19 20.64 0.28
CA SER A 140 -6.17 19.77 -0.31
C SER A 140 -6.10 18.44 0.45
N LEU A 141 -5.97 17.35 -0.29
CA LEU A 141 -5.71 16.01 0.24
C LEU A 141 -4.30 15.60 -0.21
N ILE A 142 -3.44 15.22 0.73
CA ILE A 142 -2.04 14.88 0.48
C ILE A 142 -1.70 13.52 1.06
N LEU A 143 -1.05 12.68 0.27
CA LEU A 143 -0.35 11.48 0.69
C LEU A 143 1.15 11.78 0.81
N VAL A 144 1.72 11.43 1.96
CA VAL A 144 3.15 11.57 2.26
C VAL A 144 3.79 10.18 2.19
N TRP A 145 4.67 9.97 1.22
CA TRP A 145 5.42 8.71 1.09
C TRP A 145 6.71 8.67 1.91
N ASP A 146 7.11 9.79 2.52
CA ASP A 146 8.25 9.81 3.44
C ASP A 146 7.87 9.28 4.83
N LEU A 147 8.51 8.17 5.22
CA LEU A 147 8.31 7.53 6.52
C LEU A 147 8.93 8.31 7.68
N SER A 148 9.78 9.32 7.42
CA SER A 148 10.27 10.20 8.48
C SER A 148 9.15 11.00 9.14
N ASP A 149 8.05 11.26 8.42
CA ASP A 149 6.85 11.89 8.96
C ASP A 149 5.92 10.91 9.71
N ALA A 150 6.18 9.60 9.63
CA ALA A 150 5.41 8.60 10.36
C ALA A 150 5.72 8.62 11.88
N PRO A 151 4.84 8.08 12.73
CA PRO A 151 5.09 7.99 14.16
C PRO A 151 6.34 7.17 14.46
N SER A 152 7.09 7.51 15.52
CA SER A 152 8.18 6.65 15.99
C SER A 152 7.62 5.35 16.54
N LEU A 153 7.93 4.23 15.88
CA LEU A 153 7.40 2.92 16.21
C LEU A 153 8.38 2.09 17.02
N SER A 154 7.87 1.41 18.04
CA SER A 154 8.60 0.34 18.73
C SER A 154 8.68 -0.93 17.88
N ARG A 155 9.39 -1.96 18.36
CA ARG A 155 9.50 -3.26 17.67
C ARG A 155 8.15 -4.02 17.62
N SER A 156 7.26 -3.80 18.59
CA SER A 156 5.95 -4.45 18.63
C SER A 156 4.88 -3.71 17.82
N GLN A 157 5.12 -2.46 17.43
CA GLN A 157 4.21 -1.64 16.63
C GLN A 157 4.61 -1.65 15.17
N GLY A 158 3.64 -1.83 14.28
CA GLY A 158 3.85 -1.86 12.83
C GLY A 158 3.07 -0.77 12.12
N LEU A 159 3.62 -0.19 11.06
CA LEU A 159 2.89 0.76 10.22
C LEU A 159 2.00 -0.02 9.24
N VAL A 160 0.69 0.26 9.24
CA VAL A 160 -0.30 -0.45 8.41
C VAL A 160 -1.01 0.42 7.40
N SER A 161 -0.84 1.74 7.45
CA SER A 161 -1.42 2.69 6.49
C SER A 161 -0.40 3.77 6.10
N PRO A 162 -0.64 4.52 5.02
CA PRO A 162 0.15 5.71 4.72
C PRO A 162 -0.01 6.83 5.77
N VAL A 163 0.80 7.86 5.65
CA VAL A 163 0.59 9.16 6.30
C VAL A 163 -0.20 10.05 5.34
N VAL A 164 -1.37 10.51 5.78
CA VAL A 164 -2.28 11.33 4.99
C VAL A 164 -2.47 12.68 5.67
N ALA A 165 -2.32 13.77 4.94
CA ALA A 165 -2.57 15.12 5.42
C ALA A 165 -3.77 15.74 4.70
N CYS A 166 -4.65 16.36 5.48
CA CYS A 166 -5.70 17.24 4.97
C CYS A 166 -5.28 18.69 5.19
N GLY A 167 -5.48 19.53 4.19
CA GLY A 167 -5.13 20.95 4.24
C GLY A 167 -6.29 21.84 3.80
N PRO A 168 -6.29 23.12 4.20
CA PRO A 168 -5.28 23.79 5.02
C PRO A 168 -5.32 23.33 6.48
N HIS A 169 -4.15 23.33 7.13
CA HIS A 169 -4.01 22.86 8.52
C HIS A 169 -4.90 23.68 9.47
N GLY A 170 -5.57 22.99 10.40
CA GLY A 170 -6.46 23.61 11.40
C GLY A 170 -7.82 24.05 10.87
N ALA A 171 -8.09 23.91 9.56
CA ALA A 171 -9.40 24.22 9.00
C ALA A 171 -10.48 23.34 9.62
N SER A 172 -11.55 23.98 10.12
CA SER A 172 -12.69 23.33 10.74
C SER A 172 -13.96 23.61 9.95
N PHE A 173 -14.87 22.62 9.91
CA PHE A 173 -16.11 22.69 9.14
C PHE A 173 -17.33 22.61 10.04
N LEU A 174 -18.47 23.13 9.57
CA LEU A 174 -19.74 23.11 10.31
C LEU A 174 -20.28 21.69 10.50
N GLN A 175 -19.87 20.77 9.62
CA GLN A 175 -20.16 19.35 9.66
C GLN A 175 -18.83 18.58 9.58
N PRO A 176 -18.68 17.45 10.28
CA PRO A 176 -17.47 16.66 10.23
C PRO A 176 -17.23 16.10 8.82
N CYS A 177 -15.99 16.20 8.34
CA CYS A 177 -15.59 15.60 7.07
C CYS A 177 -15.16 14.14 7.29
N THR A 178 -15.27 13.30 6.28
CA THR A 178 -14.89 11.88 6.37
C THR A 178 -13.62 11.62 5.56
N LEU A 179 -12.53 11.29 6.23
CA LEU A 179 -11.29 10.82 5.61
C LEU A 179 -11.29 9.30 5.57
N THR A 180 -11.05 8.72 4.39
CA THR A 180 -10.93 7.28 4.18
C THR A 180 -9.59 6.94 3.56
N PHE A 181 -8.91 5.93 4.09
CA PHE A 181 -7.71 5.35 3.49
C PHE A 181 -7.61 3.85 3.80
N LYS A 182 -6.91 3.10 2.95
CA LYS A 182 -6.70 1.66 3.15
C LYS A 182 -5.65 1.36 4.22
N HIS A 183 -5.80 0.23 4.91
CA HIS A 183 -4.80 -0.31 5.81
C HIS A 183 -4.62 -1.82 5.61
N CYS A 184 -3.49 -2.36 6.08
CA CYS A 184 -3.20 -3.79 5.95
C CYS A 184 -3.19 -4.59 7.26
N ALA A 185 -3.73 -4.06 8.36
CA ALA A 185 -3.88 -4.84 9.60
C ALA A 185 -4.73 -6.11 9.36
N GLN A 186 -4.29 -7.27 9.82
CA GLN A 186 -5.09 -8.51 9.69
C GLN A 186 -6.33 -8.46 10.59
N GLN A 187 -6.18 -7.88 11.79
CA GLN A 187 -7.25 -7.74 12.75
C GLN A 187 -7.53 -6.24 12.98
N PRO A 188 -8.70 -5.73 12.55
CA PRO A 188 -9.05 -4.32 12.66
C PRO A 188 -9.03 -3.78 14.10
N SER A 189 -9.36 -4.62 15.09
CA SER A 189 -9.32 -4.24 16.50
C SER A 189 -7.91 -3.90 17.01
N HIS A 190 -6.86 -4.31 16.30
CA HIS A 190 -5.47 -3.96 16.62
C HIS A 190 -5.01 -2.69 15.89
N ALA A 191 -5.76 -2.22 14.90
CA ALA A 191 -5.43 -1.02 14.16
C ALA A 191 -5.85 0.22 14.97
N ARG A 192 -4.89 1.07 15.32
CA ARG A 192 -5.13 2.31 16.06
C ARG A 192 -4.73 3.51 15.23
N THR A 193 -5.67 4.44 15.10
CA THR A 193 -5.45 5.71 14.41
C THR A 193 -4.65 6.68 15.26
N TYR A 194 -3.80 7.45 14.61
CA TYR A 194 -3.04 8.55 15.18
C TYR A 194 -3.32 9.82 14.39
N SER A 195 -3.31 10.95 15.09
CA SER A 195 -3.34 12.27 14.48
C SER A 195 -2.14 13.09 14.92
N SER A 196 -1.64 13.96 14.04
CA SER A 196 -0.65 14.96 14.40
C SER A 196 -1.20 16.34 14.06
N ASN A 197 -1.41 17.18 15.08
CA ASN A 197 -1.89 18.55 14.92
C ASN A 197 -0.71 19.51 14.64
N THR A 198 -0.08 19.34 13.48
CA THR A 198 1.08 20.12 13.02
C THR A 198 0.94 20.42 11.52
N SER A 199 1.66 21.42 11.00
CA SER A 199 1.63 21.70 9.56
C SER A 199 2.36 20.59 8.78
N LEU A 200 2.06 20.50 7.47
CA LEU A 200 2.61 19.46 6.58
C LEU A 200 4.15 19.33 6.65
N LEU A 201 4.88 20.45 6.76
CA LEU A 201 6.35 20.45 6.76
C LEU A 201 6.98 20.55 8.16
N ASP A 202 6.18 20.78 9.20
CA ASP A 202 6.68 20.93 10.57
C ASP A 202 7.05 19.58 11.20
N ALA A 203 7.78 19.59 12.31
CA ALA A 203 8.07 18.39 13.08
C ALA A 203 6.76 17.78 13.62
N LYS A 204 6.53 16.49 13.34
CA LYS A 204 5.26 15.81 13.65
C LYS A 204 5.18 15.43 15.13
N ALA A 205 4.07 15.77 15.76
CA ALA A 205 3.72 15.37 17.12
C ALA A 205 2.50 14.43 17.09
N TRP A 206 2.73 13.12 17.05
CA TRP A 206 1.68 12.11 16.90
C TRP A 206 1.00 11.79 18.24
N ARG A 207 -0.34 11.72 18.23
CA ARG A 207 -1.17 11.35 19.37
C ARG A 207 -2.22 10.32 18.96
N PRO A 208 -2.54 9.33 19.80
CA PRO A 208 -3.57 8.35 19.48
C PRO A 208 -4.93 9.03 19.39
N LEU A 209 -5.67 8.70 18.33
CA LEU A 209 -7.03 9.13 18.09
C LEU A 209 -7.97 7.97 18.44
N GLY A 210 -8.78 8.15 19.49
CA GLY A 210 -9.74 7.15 19.94
C GLY A 210 -9.12 5.86 20.50
N ARG A 211 -9.97 4.84 20.62
CA ARG A 211 -9.59 3.48 21.05
C ARG A 211 -9.14 2.64 19.84
N PRO A 212 -8.31 1.59 20.02
CA PRO A 212 -7.99 0.64 18.97
C PRO A 212 -9.26 0.08 18.30
N GLY A 213 -9.25 -0.03 16.97
CA GLY A 213 -10.39 -0.46 16.17
C GLY A 213 -11.55 0.54 16.04
N ALA A 214 -11.48 1.73 16.64
CA ALA A 214 -12.58 2.69 16.59
C ALA A 214 -12.90 3.19 15.17
N HIS A 215 -11.88 3.25 14.33
CA HIS A 215 -11.94 3.83 12.99
C HIS A 215 -11.62 2.82 11.89
N ALA A 216 -11.24 1.59 12.26
CA ALA A 216 -10.76 0.56 11.35
C ALA A 216 -11.85 -0.48 11.06
N SER A 217 -12.10 -0.73 9.78
CA SER A 217 -12.84 -1.85 9.23
C SER A 217 -11.84 -2.94 8.79
N LEU A 218 -12.25 -3.91 7.96
CA LEU A 218 -11.39 -5.01 7.49
C LEU A 218 -10.13 -4.52 6.77
N ASP A 219 -10.27 -3.57 5.84
CA ASP A 219 -9.18 -3.06 4.99
C ASP A 219 -9.15 -1.53 4.91
N GLU A 220 -10.03 -0.84 5.64
CA GLU A 220 -10.18 0.61 5.58
C GLU A 220 -10.16 1.27 6.94
N CYS A 221 -9.61 2.48 6.98
CA CYS A 221 -9.76 3.39 8.09
C CYS A 221 -10.66 4.55 7.68
N ARG A 222 -11.74 4.80 8.43
CA ARG A 222 -12.66 5.93 8.25
C ARG A 222 -12.63 6.84 9.48
N ILE A 223 -12.17 8.07 9.30
CA ILE A 223 -11.99 9.05 10.37
C ILE A 223 -12.92 10.23 10.12
N LEU A 224 -13.77 10.52 11.12
CA LEU A 224 -14.55 11.76 11.15
C LEU A 224 -13.66 12.90 11.67
N LEU A 225 -13.40 13.86 10.81
CA LEU A 225 -12.50 14.98 11.03
C LEU A 225 -13.28 16.18 11.57
N SER A 226 -12.90 16.67 12.75
CA SER A 226 -13.36 17.96 13.29
C SER A 226 -12.54 19.14 12.76
N HIS A 227 -11.29 18.87 12.37
CA HIS A 227 -10.36 19.81 11.77
C HIS A 227 -9.43 19.06 10.82
N PHE A 228 -8.74 19.77 9.95
CA PHE A 228 -7.76 19.21 9.03
C PHE A 228 -6.35 19.17 9.64
N SER A 229 -5.72 17.99 9.54
CA SER A 229 -4.35 17.76 9.98
C SER A 229 -3.77 16.48 9.35
N LEU A 230 -2.76 15.87 9.98
CA LEU A 230 -2.19 14.59 9.56
C LEU A 230 -2.78 13.40 10.31
N TYR A 231 -2.96 12.29 9.60
CA TYR A 231 -3.54 11.05 10.09
C TYR A 231 -2.78 9.83 9.57
N THR A 232 -2.71 8.80 10.39
CA THR A 232 -2.16 7.49 10.01
C THR A 232 -2.72 6.40 10.93
N CYS A 233 -2.44 5.14 10.63
CA CYS A 233 -2.88 3.99 11.39
C CYS A 233 -1.69 3.07 11.71
N VAL A 234 -1.56 2.74 12.99
CA VAL A 234 -0.51 1.91 13.56
C VAL A 234 -1.13 0.65 14.13
N LEU A 235 -0.47 -0.47 13.92
CA LEU A 235 -0.87 -1.76 14.48
C LEU A 235 -0.35 -1.89 15.91
N GLU A 236 -1.27 -1.99 16.86
CA GLU A 236 -1.02 -2.18 18.29
C GLU A 236 -1.80 -3.41 18.78
N ALA A 237 -1.13 -4.56 18.90
CA ALA A 237 -1.75 -5.73 19.51
C ALA A 237 -1.75 -5.61 21.05
N PRO A 238 -2.81 -6.09 21.72
CA PRO A 238 -2.82 -6.25 23.17
C PRO A 238 -1.69 -7.16 23.64
N VAL A 239 -1.28 -6.97 24.89
CA VAL A 239 -0.23 -7.80 25.52
C VAL A 239 -0.62 -9.28 25.44
N GLY A 240 0.31 -10.11 24.96
CA GLY A 240 0.12 -11.56 24.81
C GLY A 240 -0.50 -12.00 23.48
N GLN A 241 -0.91 -11.07 22.60
CA GLN A 241 -1.36 -11.39 21.25
C GLN A 241 -0.30 -11.02 20.20
N ALA A 242 -0.20 -11.84 19.14
CA ALA A 242 0.70 -11.56 18.04
C ALA A 242 0.04 -10.62 17.03
N ALA A 243 0.65 -9.44 16.81
CA ALA A 243 0.26 -8.53 15.76
C ALA A 243 0.58 -9.15 14.38
N ARG A 244 -0.35 -8.99 13.43
CA ARG A 244 -0.23 -9.52 12.07
C ARG A 244 -0.76 -8.52 11.05
N LYS A 245 -0.13 -8.47 9.89
CA LYS A 245 -0.56 -7.64 8.77
C LYS A 245 -0.46 -8.38 7.45
N TRP A 246 -1.35 -8.03 6.53
CA TRP A 246 -1.34 -8.50 5.16
C TRP A 246 -0.28 -7.74 4.36
N LEU A 247 0.58 -8.49 3.68
CA LEU A 247 1.55 -7.95 2.74
C LEU A 247 1.22 -8.45 1.34
N GLN A 248 1.78 -7.74 0.36
CA GLN A 248 1.73 -8.13 -1.03
C GLN A 248 3.15 -8.15 -1.60
N LEU A 249 3.45 -9.16 -2.40
CA LEU A 249 4.71 -9.32 -3.12
C LEU A 249 4.49 -8.84 -4.54
N ALA A 250 5.26 -7.82 -4.94
CA ALA A 250 5.24 -7.29 -6.29
C ALA A 250 6.58 -7.60 -6.96
N VAL A 251 6.53 -8.26 -8.11
CA VAL A 251 7.71 -8.70 -8.84
C VAL A 251 7.90 -7.82 -10.06
N PHE A 252 8.99 -7.05 -10.09
CA PHE A 252 9.35 -6.23 -11.23
C PHE A 252 10.53 -6.84 -11.97
N CYS A 253 10.54 -6.70 -13.29
CA CYS A 253 11.66 -7.14 -14.12
C CYS A 253 12.04 -6.02 -15.09
N SER A 254 13.35 -5.80 -15.26
CA SER A 254 13.92 -4.92 -16.28
C SER A 254 15.20 -5.53 -16.85
N PRO A 255 15.61 -5.16 -18.08
CA PRO A 255 16.96 -5.42 -18.56
C PRO A 255 17.95 -4.66 -17.68
N LEU A 256 19.08 -5.28 -17.36
CA LEU A 256 20.14 -4.64 -16.56
C LEU A 256 20.93 -3.63 -17.41
N VAL A 257 21.23 -3.99 -18.66
CA VAL A 257 21.94 -3.15 -19.63
C VAL A 257 21.28 -3.30 -21.00
N PRO A 258 20.98 -2.20 -21.72
CA PRO A 258 20.46 -2.27 -23.08
C PRO A 258 21.40 -3.06 -24.01
N GLY A 259 20.88 -4.06 -24.72
CA GLY A 259 21.63 -4.87 -25.68
C GLY A 259 22.41 -6.06 -25.10
N GLN A 260 22.32 -6.31 -23.78
CA GLN A 260 22.82 -7.55 -23.16
C GLN A 260 21.64 -8.40 -22.68
N SER A 261 21.81 -9.73 -22.70
CA SER A 261 20.85 -10.73 -22.20
C SER A 261 20.90 -10.87 -20.66
N HIS A 262 20.99 -9.74 -19.96
CA HIS A 262 20.96 -9.66 -18.51
C HIS A 262 19.61 -9.12 -18.04
N LEU A 263 18.91 -9.90 -17.21
CA LEU A 263 17.65 -9.52 -16.60
C LEU A 263 17.84 -9.27 -15.11
N GLN A 264 17.32 -8.14 -14.63
CA GLN A 264 17.24 -7.83 -13.21
C GLN A 264 15.81 -8.01 -12.74
N LEU A 265 15.63 -8.93 -11.80
CA LEU A 265 14.41 -9.13 -11.06
C LEU A 265 14.47 -8.32 -9.77
N ARG A 266 13.39 -7.63 -9.40
CA ARG A 266 13.25 -6.94 -8.12
C ARG A 266 11.94 -7.36 -7.45
N VAL A 267 12.04 -8.03 -6.31
CA VAL A 267 10.90 -8.51 -5.52
C VAL A 267 10.66 -7.56 -4.35
N TYR A 268 9.55 -6.83 -4.39
CA TYR A 268 9.15 -5.86 -3.37
C TYR A 268 8.26 -6.50 -2.31
N PHE A 269 8.48 -6.13 -1.05
CA PHE A 269 7.67 -6.50 0.11
C PHE A 269 6.85 -5.29 0.55
N LEU A 270 5.60 -5.24 0.14
CA LEU A 270 4.75 -4.06 0.28
C LEU A 270 3.62 -4.32 1.29
N ASN A 271 3.22 -3.27 2.01
CA ASN A 271 1.95 -3.30 2.71
C ASN A 271 0.83 -3.57 1.70
N ASN A 272 -0.15 -4.40 2.06
CA ASN A 272 -1.33 -4.65 1.21
C ASN A 272 -2.26 -3.43 1.19
N THR A 273 -1.85 -2.40 0.47
CA THR A 273 -2.54 -1.12 0.29
C THR A 273 -2.22 -0.62 -1.12
N PRO A 274 -3.18 -0.02 -1.85
CA PRO A 274 -2.95 0.45 -3.22
C PRO A 274 -1.82 1.50 -3.31
N CYS A 275 -1.74 2.40 -2.33
CA CYS A 275 -0.68 3.42 -2.28
C CYS A 275 0.75 2.85 -2.19
N ALA A 276 0.94 1.68 -1.57
CA ALA A 276 2.26 1.04 -1.48
C ALA A 276 2.68 0.39 -2.81
N LEU A 277 1.72 -0.19 -3.55
CA LEU A 277 1.96 -0.68 -4.90
C LEU A 277 2.29 0.48 -5.85
N GLN A 278 1.53 1.57 -5.77
CA GLN A 278 1.78 2.76 -6.58
C GLN A 278 3.15 3.38 -6.33
N TRP A 279 3.60 3.38 -5.06
CA TRP A 279 4.95 3.78 -4.71
C TRP A 279 6.01 2.90 -5.40
N ALA A 280 5.84 1.56 -5.36
CA ALA A 280 6.78 0.64 -6.00
C ALA A 280 6.83 0.82 -7.53
N VAL A 281 5.67 0.98 -8.16
CA VAL A 281 5.58 1.29 -9.61
C VAL A 281 6.32 2.59 -9.93
N THR A 282 6.14 3.63 -9.13
CA THR A 282 6.80 4.93 -9.31
C THR A 282 8.32 4.81 -9.14
N ASN A 283 8.78 4.04 -8.15
CA ASN A 283 10.19 3.79 -7.89
C ASN A 283 10.88 2.97 -9.00
N GLU A 284 10.11 2.15 -9.71
CA GLU A 284 10.58 1.29 -10.80
C GLU A 284 10.62 2.00 -12.17
N GLN A 285 9.89 3.10 -12.36
CA GLN A 285 9.90 3.89 -13.60
C GLN A 285 11.31 4.28 -14.08
N PRO A 286 12.21 4.85 -13.25
CA PRO A 286 13.55 5.24 -13.71
C PRO A 286 14.42 4.03 -14.10
N HIS A 287 14.09 2.84 -13.60
CA HIS A 287 14.81 1.60 -13.87
C HIS A 287 14.19 0.79 -15.03
N GLY A 288 13.15 1.32 -15.69
CA GLY A 288 12.43 0.59 -16.74
C GLY A 288 11.73 -0.67 -16.26
N GLY A 289 11.51 -0.80 -14.94
CA GLY A 289 10.86 -1.95 -14.35
C GLY A 289 9.41 -2.09 -14.80
N ARG A 290 9.00 -3.32 -15.08
CA ARG A 290 7.61 -3.69 -15.36
C ARG A 290 7.15 -4.73 -14.36
N LEU A 291 5.95 -4.53 -13.78
CA LEU A 291 5.33 -5.50 -12.90
C LEU A 291 5.02 -6.78 -13.70
N ARG A 292 5.45 -7.93 -13.18
CA ARG A 292 5.27 -9.24 -13.79
C ARG A 292 4.30 -10.04 -12.96
N GLY A 293 3.11 -10.28 -13.52
CA GLY A 293 2.04 -11.05 -12.90
C GLY A 293 1.29 -10.31 -11.78
N PRO A 294 0.28 -10.96 -11.19
CA PRO A 294 -0.48 -10.40 -10.08
C PRO A 294 0.37 -10.33 -8.80
N CYS A 295 0.07 -9.37 -7.93
CA CYS A 295 0.70 -9.31 -6.61
C CYS A 295 0.25 -10.48 -5.74
N GLN A 296 1.20 -11.15 -5.07
CA GLN A 296 0.89 -12.29 -4.20
C GLN A 296 0.71 -11.84 -2.76
N LEU A 297 -0.45 -12.14 -2.18
CA LEU A 297 -0.79 -11.79 -0.80
C LEU A 297 -0.27 -12.83 0.18
N PHE A 298 0.24 -12.39 1.34
CA PHE A 298 0.63 -13.28 2.43
C PHE A 298 0.54 -12.61 3.80
N ASP A 299 0.41 -13.43 4.86
CA ASP A 299 0.34 -12.98 6.24
C ASP A 299 1.74 -12.82 6.85
N PHE A 300 2.01 -11.69 7.49
CA PHE A 300 3.28 -11.39 8.14
C PHE A 300 3.07 -11.10 9.63
N THR A 301 3.70 -11.90 10.49
CA THR A 301 3.62 -11.71 11.95
C THR A 301 4.75 -10.85 12.49
N GLY A 302 4.39 -9.92 13.38
CA GLY A 302 5.31 -9.07 14.14
C GLY A 302 6.10 -9.82 15.22
N ALA A 303 5.73 -11.06 15.52
CA ALA A 303 6.37 -11.87 16.57
C ALA A 303 7.59 -12.68 16.10
N ARG A 304 7.90 -12.65 14.79
CA ARG A 304 8.99 -13.44 14.18
C ARG A 304 10.15 -12.56 13.73
N GLY A 305 11.20 -13.22 13.23
CA GLY A 305 12.39 -12.57 12.68
C GLY A 305 12.22 -12.11 11.24
N ASP A 306 13.35 -12.14 10.53
CA ASP A 306 13.50 -11.67 9.17
C ASP A 306 12.74 -12.56 8.18
N GLN A 307 12.50 -12.01 6.99
CA GLN A 307 11.93 -12.75 5.87
C GLN A 307 13.07 -13.26 4.97
N CYS A 308 13.05 -14.53 4.63
CA CYS A 308 13.99 -15.12 3.69
C CYS A 308 13.34 -15.26 2.31
N LEU A 309 14.07 -14.88 1.27
CA LEU A 309 13.70 -15.07 -0.13
C LEU A 309 14.74 -15.98 -0.79
N LYS A 310 14.33 -17.19 -1.16
CA LYS A 310 15.21 -18.24 -1.68
C LYS A 310 14.83 -18.63 -3.09
N LEU A 311 15.78 -18.48 -4.01
CA LEU A 311 15.71 -18.98 -5.37
C LEU A 311 15.77 -20.52 -5.37
N LYS A 312 14.80 -21.15 -6.03
CA LYS A 312 14.66 -22.62 -6.07
C LYS A 312 14.82 -23.20 -7.46
N TYR A 313 14.32 -22.49 -8.46
CA TYR A 313 14.36 -22.95 -9.84
C TYR A 313 14.56 -21.76 -10.77
N ILE A 314 15.33 -22.02 -11.83
CA ILE A 314 15.53 -21.14 -12.97
C ILE A 314 15.38 -22.03 -14.21
N SER A 315 14.72 -21.54 -15.25
CA SER A 315 14.59 -22.25 -16.53
C SER A 315 15.95 -22.56 -17.17
N GLU A 316 15.96 -23.60 -18.01
CA GLU A 316 17.13 -23.97 -18.79
C GLU A 316 17.58 -22.81 -19.70
N GLY A 317 18.89 -22.69 -19.91
CA GLY A 317 19.47 -21.56 -20.66
C GLY A 317 19.71 -20.29 -19.85
N TRP A 318 19.30 -20.23 -18.58
CA TRP A 318 19.55 -19.10 -17.69
C TRP A 318 20.38 -19.50 -16.46
N GLU A 319 21.11 -18.54 -15.90
CA GLU A 319 21.87 -18.69 -14.66
C GLU A 319 21.75 -17.46 -13.77
N ASN A 320 21.84 -17.68 -12.45
CA ASN A 320 21.90 -16.62 -11.46
C ASN A 320 23.34 -16.06 -11.40
N VAL A 321 23.48 -14.74 -11.52
CA VAL A 321 24.77 -14.04 -11.48
C VAL A 321 25.17 -13.70 -10.04
N ASP A 322 24.19 -13.61 -9.13
CA ASP A 322 24.48 -13.24 -7.74
C ASP A 322 25.17 -14.36 -6.96
N ASP A 323 26.03 -13.99 -6.01
CA ASP A 323 26.79 -14.91 -5.16
C ASP A 323 25.93 -15.85 -4.31
N SER A 324 24.68 -15.44 -4.04
CA SER A 324 23.77 -16.16 -3.15
C SER A 324 22.41 -16.38 -3.79
N SER A 325 21.93 -17.62 -3.73
CA SER A 325 20.57 -17.98 -4.14
C SER A 325 19.52 -17.67 -3.06
N SER A 326 19.92 -17.05 -1.95
CA SER A 326 19.03 -16.70 -0.84
C SER A 326 19.38 -15.30 -0.33
N GLN A 327 18.38 -14.47 -0.11
CA GLN A 327 18.54 -13.12 0.41
C GLN A 327 17.59 -12.89 1.59
N LEU A 328 18.08 -12.28 2.66
CA LEU A 328 17.29 -11.93 3.85
C LEU A 328 16.77 -10.49 3.76
N VAL A 329 15.53 -10.28 4.20
CA VAL A 329 14.90 -8.97 4.31
C VAL A 329 14.66 -8.68 5.80
N PRO A 330 15.28 -7.61 6.34
CA PRO A 330 15.13 -7.25 7.74
C PRO A 330 13.67 -7.07 8.13
N HIS A 331 13.29 -7.73 9.23
CA HIS A 331 11.95 -7.71 9.79
C HIS A 331 11.41 -6.28 9.94
N LEU A 332 12.19 -5.39 10.55
CA LEU A 332 11.77 -4.02 10.85
C LEU A 332 11.53 -3.19 9.59
N HIS A 333 12.23 -3.47 8.49
CA HIS A 333 12.01 -2.75 7.23
C HIS A 333 10.63 -3.07 6.66
N ILE A 334 10.22 -4.34 6.73
CA ILE A 334 8.88 -4.75 6.35
C ILE A 334 7.86 -4.23 7.37
N TRP A 335 8.11 -4.43 8.66
CA TRP A 335 7.18 -4.13 9.74
C TRP A 335 6.84 -2.64 9.85
N HIS A 336 7.83 -1.76 9.68
CA HIS A 336 7.66 -0.30 9.71
C HIS A 336 7.27 0.32 8.36
N GLY A 337 7.00 -0.50 7.34
CA GLY A 337 6.44 -0.02 6.07
C GLY A 337 7.45 0.62 5.11
N LYS A 338 8.75 0.32 5.25
CA LYS A 338 9.83 0.82 4.36
C LYS A 338 9.78 0.31 2.93
N CYS A 339 8.82 -0.55 2.61
CA CYS A 339 8.63 -1.14 1.27
C CYS A 339 9.95 -1.70 0.66
N PRO A 340 10.72 -2.53 1.40
CA PRO A 340 12.01 -3.01 0.92
C PRO A 340 11.86 -3.95 -0.28
N PHE A 341 12.90 -4.04 -1.11
CA PHE A 341 12.98 -5.03 -2.17
C PHE A 341 14.30 -5.81 -2.15
N ARG A 342 14.32 -6.93 -2.88
CA ARG A 342 15.50 -7.74 -3.14
C ARG A 342 15.68 -7.97 -4.62
N SER A 343 16.90 -7.83 -5.11
CA SER A 343 17.21 -7.95 -6.53
C SER A 343 17.94 -9.24 -6.83
N PHE A 344 17.55 -9.92 -7.92
CA PHE A 344 18.26 -11.06 -8.47
C PHE A 344 18.65 -10.78 -9.91
N CYS A 345 19.89 -11.05 -10.27
CA CYS A 345 20.42 -10.84 -11.62
C CYS A 345 20.56 -12.18 -12.34
N PHE A 346 19.95 -12.27 -13.52
CA PHE A 346 19.99 -13.47 -14.35
C PHE A 346 20.68 -13.17 -15.68
N ARG A 347 21.50 -14.13 -16.11
CA ARG A 347 22.20 -14.09 -17.39
C ARG A 347 21.80 -15.28 -18.24
N ARG A 348 21.69 -15.09 -19.54
CA ARG A 348 21.56 -16.19 -20.50
C ARG A 348 22.91 -16.92 -20.63
N LYS A 349 22.91 -18.24 -20.45
CA LYS A 349 24.09 -19.09 -20.66
C LYS A 349 24.52 -18.98 -22.13
N ALA A 350 25.81 -18.79 -22.38
CA ALA A 350 26.36 -18.84 -23.72
C ALA A 350 26.17 -20.26 -24.28
N VAL A 351 25.70 -20.36 -25.52
CA VAL A 351 25.57 -21.66 -26.20
C VAL A 351 26.98 -22.20 -26.43
N SER A 352 27.35 -23.30 -25.79
CA SER A 352 28.51 -24.08 -26.19
C SER A 352 28.21 -24.74 -27.53
N GLU A 353 29.11 -24.62 -28.50
CA GLU A 353 28.94 -25.05 -29.90
C GLU A 353 28.68 -26.56 -30.13
N ASN A 354 28.51 -27.37 -29.08
CA ASN A 354 28.23 -28.80 -29.15
C ASN A 354 27.12 -29.18 -28.17
N GLU A 355 25.87 -29.15 -28.61
CA GLU A 355 24.80 -30.13 -28.34
C GLU A 355 23.49 -29.64 -28.97
N ASP A 356 22.71 -30.59 -29.49
CA ASP A 356 21.57 -30.38 -30.38
C ASP A 356 20.55 -29.33 -29.89
N CYS A 357 20.14 -28.46 -30.83
CA CYS A 357 19.19 -27.37 -30.65
C CYS A 357 17.83 -27.83 -30.08
N SER A 358 17.68 -27.85 -28.76
CA SER A 358 16.39 -27.56 -28.14
C SER A 358 16.22 -26.04 -28.11
N ALA A 359 15.09 -25.56 -28.63
CA ALA A 359 14.82 -24.13 -28.79
C ALA A 359 15.05 -23.38 -27.46
N SER A 360 16.17 -22.65 -27.34
CA SER A 360 16.43 -21.79 -26.19
C SER A 360 15.36 -20.70 -26.19
N THR A 361 14.32 -20.87 -25.40
CA THR A 361 13.25 -19.90 -25.28
C THR A 361 13.83 -18.61 -24.72
N ASN A 362 13.51 -17.46 -25.32
CA ASN A 362 13.88 -16.12 -24.82
C ASN A 362 13.16 -15.76 -23.50
N GLU A 363 12.65 -16.77 -22.81
CA GLU A 363 11.78 -16.67 -21.68
C GLU A 363 12.46 -17.27 -20.46
N ILE A 364 12.52 -16.49 -19.39
CA ILE A 364 12.98 -16.94 -18.10
C ILE A 364 11.77 -17.31 -17.24
N ILE A 365 11.81 -18.52 -16.67
CA ILE A 365 10.88 -18.94 -15.63
C ILE A 365 11.68 -19.11 -14.36
N VAL A 366 11.25 -18.44 -13.30
CA VAL A 366 11.93 -18.51 -12.01
C VAL A 366 10.90 -18.80 -10.93
N THR A 367 11.30 -19.71 -10.04
CA THR A 367 10.54 -20.04 -8.84
C THR A 367 11.33 -19.67 -7.61
N MET A 368 10.73 -18.87 -6.73
CA MET A 368 11.31 -18.43 -5.48
C MET A 368 10.38 -18.79 -4.33
N HIS A 369 10.96 -19.19 -3.20
CA HIS A 369 10.22 -19.47 -1.98
C HIS A 369 10.50 -18.35 -0.98
N THR A 370 9.46 -17.83 -0.35
CA THR A 370 9.59 -16.84 0.71
C THR A 370 8.89 -17.28 1.98
N PHE A 371 9.57 -17.12 3.12
CA PHE A 371 9.10 -17.53 4.44
C PHE A 371 9.74 -16.68 5.55
N GLN A 372 9.03 -16.52 6.66
CA GLN A 372 9.61 -15.91 7.86
C GLN A 372 10.48 -16.92 8.61
N ASP A 373 11.43 -16.40 9.38
CA ASP A 373 12.27 -17.21 10.25
C ASP A 373 11.45 -18.21 11.12
N GLY A 374 11.89 -19.47 11.09
CA GLY A 374 11.25 -20.60 11.75
C GLY A 374 9.94 -21.12 11.12
N LEU A 375 9.57 -20.68 9.90
CA LEU A 375 8.38 -21.18 9.17
C LEU A 375 8.69 -21.95 7.88
N GLU A 376 9.96 -22.21 7.58
CA GLU A 376 10.41 -22.75 6.28
C GLU A 376 9.67 -24.02 5.83
N THR A 377 9.25 -24.86 6.77
CA THR A 377 8.61 -26.16 6.52
C THR A 377 7.09 -26.14 6.65
N LYS A 378 6.50 -25.04 7.13
CA LYS A 378 5.08 -24.97 7.50
C LYS A 378 4.28 -23.95 6.69
N TYR A 379 4.87 -22.79 6.41
CA TYR A 379 4.22 -21.71 5.67
C TYR A 379 5.25 -21.06 4.75
N MET A 380 5.11 -21.34 3.45
CA MET A 380 6.05 -20.91 2.42
C MET A 380 5.25 -20.45 1.22
N GLU A 381 5.50 -19.23 0.80
CA GLU A 381 4.88 -18.64 -0.38
C GLU A 381 5.77 -18.92 -1.59
N ILE A 382 5.15 -19.43 -2.66
CA ILE A 382 5.84 -19.76 -3.91
C ILE A 382 5.55 -18.65 -4.90
N LEU A 383 6.58 -17.87 -5.24
CA LEU A 383 6.57 -16.90 -6.31
C LEU A 383 7.01 -17.60 -7.58
N ARG A 384 6.16 -17.60 -8.61
CA ARG A 384 6.53 -18.03 -9.95
C ARG A 384 6.31 -16.86 -10.89
N PHE A 385 7.36 -16.47 -11.61
CA PHE A 385 7.23 -15.46 -12.66
C PHE A 385 7.83 -15.96 -13.96
N GLN A 386 7.37 -15.32 -15.02
CA GLN A 386 7.69 -15.63 -16.41
C GLN A 386 7.93 -14.29 -17.11
N ALA A 387 9.06 -14.15 -17.79
CA ALA A 387 9.41 -12.93 -18.51
C ALA A 387 10.09 -13.28 -19.85
N SER A 388 9.58 -12.72 -20.94
CA SER A 388 10.18 -12.82 -22.28
C SER A 388 10.94 -11.55 -22.64
N GLU A 389 12.04 -11.70 -23.37
CA GLU A 389 12.83 -10.59 -23.92
C GLU A 389 12.08 -9.82 -25.03
N GLU A 390 11.10 -10.46 -25.69
CA GLU A 390 10.35 -9.91 -26.85
C GLU A 390 9.06 -9.15 -26.49
N GLU A 391 8.61 -9.19 -25.23
CA GLU A 391 7.55 -8.29 -24.75
C GLU A 391 8.10 -6.87 -24.57
N SER A 392 8.42 -6.24 -25.71
CA SER A 392 8.55 -4.80 -25.93
C SER A 392 9.09 -4.00 -24.75
N TRP A 393 10.38 -4.20 -24.43
CA TRP A 393 11.15 -3.23 -23.65
C TRP A 393 11.19 -1.83 -24.30
N ALA A 394 10.77 -1.74 -25.57
CA ALA A 394 10.77 -0.55 -26.41
C ALA A 394 9.35 -0.02 -26.70
N ALA A 395 8.46 0.04 -25.71
CA ALA A 395 7.41 1.05 -25.65
C ALA A 395 6.78 1.06 -24.25
N PRO A 396 6.44 2.22 -23.66
CA PRO A 396 5.35 2.22 -22.70
C PRO A 396 4.13 1.63 -23.41
N PRO A 397 3.41 0.65 -22.83
CA PRO A 397 2.13 0.27 -23.40
C PRO A 397 1.30 1.55 -23.61
N PRO A 398 0.54 1.68 -24.72
CA PRO A 398 -0.45 2.75 -24.79
C PRO A 398 -1.29 2.66 -23.51
N ALA A 399 -1.46 3.78 -22.81
CA ALA A 399 -2.15 3.84 -21.53
C ALA A 399 -3.56 3.22 -21.61
N SER A 400 -3.62 1.93 -21.36
CA SER A 400 -4.80 1.06 -21.29
C SER A 400 -4.40 0.06 -20.21
N GLN A 401 -4.77 0.21 -18.95
CA GLN A 401 -5.87 0.93 -18.34
C GLN A 401 -5.37 1.63 -17.08
N ARG A 402 -5.97 2.77 -16.75
CA ARG A 402 -5.85 3.36 -15.40
C ARG A 402 -6.56 2.40 -14.44
N PRO A 403 -5.90 1.82 -13.42
CA PRO A 403 -6.64 1.22 -12.32
C PRO A 403 -7.12 2.36 -11.43
N LEU A 404 -8.07 3.16 -11.95
CA LEU A 404 -8.81 4.14 -11.19
C LEU A 404 -9.20 3.46 -9.88
N CYS A 405 -8.98 4.11 -8.74
CA CYS A 405 -9.52 3.62 -7.49
C CYS A 405 -11.05 3.55 -7.64
N ASN A 406 -11.57 2.34 -7.88
CA ASN A 406 -12.91 2.09 -8.38
C ASN A 406 -13.92 1.96 -7.24
N ARG A 407 -13.97 2.99 -6.38
CA ARG A 407 -15.14 3.15 -5.55
C ARG A 407 -16.22 3.83 -6.35
N LEU A 408 -17.39 3.19 -6.38
CA LEU A 408 -18.59 3.83 -6.87
C LEU A 408 -18.87 5.02 -5.93
N PRO A 409 -19.05 6.23 -6.48
CA PRO A 409 -19.58 7.35 -5.72
C PRO A 409 -20.84 6.91 -4.96
N PRO A 410 -21.06 7.35 -3.72
CA PRO A 410 -22.18 6.88 -2.90
C PRO A 410 -23.53 7.02 -3.63
N GLU A 411 -23.71 8.12 -4.36
CA GLU A 411 -24.93 8.40 -5.12
C GLU A 411 -25.11 7.40 -6.27
N LEU A 412 -24.02 7.04 -6.95
CA LEU A 412 -24.04 6.03 -8.02
C LEU A 412 -24.25 4.63 -7.45
N PHE A 413 -23.62 4.33 -6.31
CA PHE A 413 -23.74 3.05 -5.61
C PHE A 413 -25.19 2.80 -5.18
N GLU A 414 -25.84 3.78 -4.54
CA GLU A 414 -27.24 3.68 -4.10
C GLU A 414 -28.19 3.51 -5.29
N GLN A 415 -27.97 4.24 -6.39
CA GLN A 415 -28.78 4.12 -7.60
C GLN A 415 -28.65 2.74 -8.25
N LEU A 416 -27.42 2.23 -8.39
CA LEU A 416 -27.19 0.90 -8.95
C LEU A 416 -27.72 -0.21 -8.04
N GLN A 417 -27.57 -0.07 -6.72
CA GLN A 417 -28.16 -0.97 -5.74
C GLN A 417 -29.67 -1.05 -5.93
N MET A 418 -30.36 0.10 -5.98
CA MET A 418 -31.80 0.18 -6.19
C MET A 418 -32.27 -0.47 -7.50
N LEU A 419 -31.48 -0.37 -8.57
CA LEU A 419 -31.80 -0.96 -9.87
C LEU A 419 -31.57 -2.48 -9.91
N LEU A 420 -30.57 -3.00 -9.18
CA LEU A 420 -30.19 -4.41 -9.22
C LEU A 420 -30.86 -5.26 -8.14
N GLU A 421 -31.43 -4.64 -7.12
CA GLU A 421 -32.12 -5.31 -6.01
C GLU A 421 -33.42 -6.06 -6.41
N PRO A 422 -34.28 -5.54 -7.32
CA PRO A 422 -35.52 -6.22 -7.67
C PRO A 422 -35.25 -7.57 -8.35
N ASN A 423 -35.85 -8.63 -7.80
CA ASN A 423 -35.70 -9.98 -8.34
C ASN A 423 -36.30 -10.07 -9.75
N SER A 424 -35.45 -10.38 -10.72
CA SER A 424 -35.86 -10.67 -12.08
C SER A 424 -36.19 -12.14 -12.25
N ILE A 425 -37.30 -12.43 -12.93
CA ILE A 425 -37.74 -13.81 -13.22
C ILE A 425 -36.74 -14.51 -14.16
N THR A 426 -36.05 -13.74 -15.01
CA THR A 426 -35.00 -14.22 -15.92
C THR A 426 -33.60 -14.24 -15.26
N GLY A 427 -33.51 -13.87 -13.98
CA GLY A 427 -32.25 -13.74 -13.26
C GLY A 427 -31.39 -12.55 -13.71
N ASN A 428 -31.91 -11.63 -14.54
CA ASN A 428 -31.21 -10.43 -15.00
C ASN A 428 -31.18 -9.31 -13.93
N ASP A 429 -30.66 -9.65 -12.76
CA ASP A 429 -30.49 -8.81 -11.58
C ASP A 429 -29.07 -8.99 -11.04
N TRP A 430 -28.86 -8.71 -9.74
CA TRP A 430 -27.58 -8.95 -9.07
C TRP A 430 -27.02 -10.38 -9.28
N ARG A 431 -27.86 -11.40 -9.55
CA ARG A 431 -27.40 -12.78 -9.80
C ARG A 431 -26.65 -12.93 -11.13
N ARG A 432 -27.10 -12.23 -12.18
CA ARG A 432 -26.44 -12.27 -13.49
C ARG A 432 -25.16 -11.44 -13.47
N LEU A 433 -25.12 -10.35 -12.70
CA LEU A 433 -23.89 -9.61 -12.42
C LEU A 433 -22.90 -10.51 -11.67
N ALA A 434 -23.34 -11.18 -10.61
CA ALA A 434 -22.53 -12.15 -9.86
C ALA A 434 -21.94 -13.24 -10.76
N SER A 435 -22.71 -13.73 -11.74
CA SER A 435 -22.25 -14.73 -12.70
C SER A 435 -21.17 -14.17 -13.65
N HIS A 436 -21.31 -12.91 -14.11
CA HIS A 436 -20.29 -12.26 -14.94
C HIS A 436 -19.00 -11.97 -14.15
N LEU A 437 -19.10 -11.73 -12.85
CA LEU A 437 -17.96 -11.63 -11.92
C LEU A 437 -17.34 -12.99 -11.55
N GLY A 438 -17.78 -14.09 -12.21
CA GLY A 438 -17.21 -15.42 -12.03
C GLY A 438 -17.57 -16.12 -10.73
N LEU A 439 -18.62 -15.68 -10.02
CA LEU A 439 -19.05 -16.33 -8.78
C LEU A 439 -19.74 -17.67 -9.07
N CYS A 440 -19.33 -18.72 -8.35
CA CYS A 440 -19.97 -20.03 -8.45
C CYS A 440 -21.37 -20.02 -7.81
N GLY A 441 -22.25 -20.92 -8.25
CA GLY A 441 -23.64 -20.97 -7.80
C GLY A 441 -23.81 -21.09 -6.27
N MET A 442 -22.86 -21.70 -5.55
CA MET A 442 -22.88 -21.75 -4.09
C MET A 442 -22.67 -20.36 -3.45
N LYS A 443 -21.76 -19.54 -4.00
CA LYS A 443 -21.54 -18.15 -3.54
C LYS A 443 -22.74 -17.26 -3.86
N ILE A 444 -23.33 -17.41 -5.05
CA ILE A 444 -24.55 -16.67 -5.42
C ILE A 444 -25.70 -16.99 -4.44
N ARG A 445 -25.87 -18.26 -4.06
CA ARG A 445 -26.87 -18.66 -3.04
C ARG A 445 -26.54 -18.09 -1.66
N PHE A 446 -25.27 -18.04 -1.27
CA PHE A 446 -24.87 -17.41 -0.01
C PHE A 446 -25.22 -15.91 0.01
N LEU A 447 -24.99 -15.20 -1.10
CA LEU A 447 -25.30 -13.78 -1.22
C LEU A 447 -26.80 -13.48 -1.14
N SER A 448 -27.66 -14.41 -1.56
CA SER A 448 -29.12 -14.28 -1.40
C SER A 448 -29.58 -14.17 0.06
N CYS A 449 -28.76 -14.60 1.02
CA CYS A 449 -29.04 -14.50 2.44
C CYS A 449 -28.58 -13.16 3.06
N GLN A 450 -27.92 -12.29 2.30
CA GLN A 450 -27.46 -10.99 2.78
C GLN A 450 -28.61 -9.99 2.88
N ARG A 451 -28.43 -8.95 3.69
CA ARG A 451 -29.44 -7.89 3.89
C ARG A 451 -29.77 -7.14 2.59
N SER A 452 -28.78 -6.98 1.71
CA SER A 452 -28.93 -6.48 0.34
C SER A 452 -27.95 -7.26 -0.55
N PRO A 453 -28.42 -8.27 -1.30
CA PRO A 453 -27.61 -9.00 -2.26
C PRO A 453 -26.99 -8.10 -3.35
N ALA A 454 -27.70 -7.06 -3.79
CA ALA A 454 -27.19 -6.12 -4.78
C ALA A 454 -26.02 -5.28 -4.24
N ALA A 455 -26.12 -4.75 -3.02
CA ALA A 455 -25.01 -4.02 -2.38
C ALA A 455 -23.79 -4.92 -2.19
N ALA A 456 -23.97 -6.16 -1.72
CA ALA A 456 -22.87 -7.10 -1.51
C ALA A 456 -22.12 -7.44 -2.80
N ILE A 457 -22.81 -7.51 -3.94
CA ILE A 457 -22.18 -7.72 -5.26
C ILE A 457 -21.44 -6.48 -5.74
N LEU A 458 -22.00 -5.27 -5.54
CA LEU A 458 -21.33 -4.02 -5.89
C LEU A 458 -20.08 -3.80 -5.01
N GLU A 459 -20.16 -4.08 -3.71
CA GLU A 459 -18.99 -4.08 -2.81
C GLU A 459 -17.94 -5.08 -3.26
N LEU A 460 -18.34 -6.29 -3.66
CA LEU A 460 -17.41 -7.30 -4.19
C LEU A 460 -16.77 -6.85 -5.52
N PHE A 461 -17.50 -6.12 -6.36
CA PHE A 461 -16.95 -5.49 -7.56
C PHE A 461 -15.92 -4.40 -7.21
N GLU A 462 -16.18 -3.58 -6.18
CA GLU A 462 -15.19 -2.63 -5.65
C GLU A 462 -13.95 -3.34 -5.08
N GLU A 463 -14.13 -4.45 -4.35
CA GLU A 463 -13.05 -5.28 -3.80
C GLU A 463 -12.15 -5.88 -4.89
N GLN A 464 -12.72 -6.19 -6.05
CA GLN A 464 -11.98 -6.68 -7.22
C GLN A 464 -11.28 -5.56 -8.01
N ASN A 465 -11.36 -4.30 -7.57
CA ASN A 465 -10.83 -3.12 -8.25
C ASN A 465 -11.38 -2.97 -9.70
N GLY A 466 -12.62 -3.35 -9.99
CA GLY A 466 -13.18 -3.29 -11.35
C GLY A 466 -13.54 -1.86 -11.80
N SER A 467 -13.22 -1.46 -13.03
CA SER A 467 -13.39 -0.06 -13.48
C SER A 467 -14.84 0.38 -13.72
N LEU A 468 -15.14 1.68 -13.59
CA LEU A 468 -16.46 2.22 -13.96
C LEU A 468 -16.82 1.89 -15.42
N GLN A 469 -15.82 1.86 -16.30
CA GLN A 469 -16.00 1.47 -17.70
C GLN A 469 -16.29 -0.03 -17.82
N GLU A 470 -15.57 -0.90 -17.09
CA GLU A 470 -15.89 -2.32 -17.01
C GLU A 470 -17.30 -2.56 -16.47
N LEU A 471 -17.73 -1.82 -15.45
CA LEU A 471 -19.08 -1.94 -14.92
C LEU A 471 -20.12 -1.53 -15.96
N HIS A 472 -19.88 -0.44 -16.70
CA HIS A 472 -20.74 -0.03 -17.82
C HIS A 472 -20.82 -1.12 -18.89
N ASP A 473 -19.68 -1.70 -19.26
CA ASP A 473 -19.61 -2.74 -20.30
C ASP A 473 -20.29 -4.03 -19.84
N LEU A 474 -20.15 -4.40 -18.56
CA LEU A 474 -20.86 -5.51 -17.92
C LEU A 474 -22.38 -5.28 -17.89
N MET A 475 -22.85 -4.08 -17.52
CA MET A 475 -24.28 -3.74 -17.53
C MET A 475 -24.85 -3.79 -18.95
N THR A 476 -24.06 -3.36 -19.94
CA THR A 476 -24.43 -3.42 -21.36
C THR A 476 -24.49 -4.87 -21.84
N ALA A 477 -23.52 -5.71 -21.48
CA ALA A 477 -23.51 -7.15 -21.80
C ALA A 477 -24.67 -7.91 -21.14
N MET A 478 -25.14 -7.44 -19.99
CA MET A 478 -26.33 -7.95 -19.32
C MET A 478 -27.65 -7.38 -19.87
N GLU A 479 -27.61 -6.51 -20.88
CA GLU A 479 -28.79 -5.80 -21.43
C GLU A 479 -29.53 -4.94 -20.40
N ARG A 480 -28.85 -4.52 -19.32
CA ARG A 480 -29.36 -3.59 -18.30
C ARG A 480 -28.99 -2.16 -18.67
N LEU A 481 -29.65 -1.66 -19.72
CA LEU A 481 -29.42 -0.31 -20.26
C LEU A 481 -29.78 0.80 -19.28
N ASP A 482 -30.71 0.53 -18.35
CA ASP A 482 -31.03 1.42 -17.23
C ASP A 482 -29.79 1.65 -16.34
N CYS A 483 -29.14 0.59 -15.89
CA CYS A 483 -27.88 0.68 -15.13
C CYS A 483 -26.76 1.30 -15.95
N ALA A 484 -26.61 0.90 -17.22
CA ALA A 484 -25.57 1.42 -18.11
C ALA A 484 -25.74 2.94 -18.34
N SER A 485 -26.97 3.41 -18.52
CA SER A 485 -27.28 4.83 -18.71
C SER A 485 -26.94 5.67 -17.48
N VAL A 486 -27.17 5.15 -16.27
CA VAL A 486 -26.82 5.82 -15.02
C VAL A 486 -25.29 5.97 -14.89
N ILE A 487 -24.54 4.92 -15.22
CA ILE A 487 -23.07 4.97 -15.23
C ILE A 487 -22.57 5.94 -16.32
N GLN A 488 -23.17 5.91 -17.51
CA GLN A 488 -22.81 6.79 -18.63
C GLN A 488 -23.11 8.26 -18.33
N ASN A 489 -24.23 8.56 -17.67
CA ASN A 489 -24.57 9.90 -17.20
C ASN A 489 -23.53 10.38 -16.17
N TYR A 490 -23.15 9.52 -15.22
CA TYR A 490 -22.09 9.84 -14.26
C TYR A 490 -20.75 10.14 -14.96
N LEU A 491 -20.38 9.34 -15.97
CA LEU A 491 -19.15 9.55 -16.74
C LEU A 491 -19.18 10.85 -17.56
N SER A 492 -20.35 11.20 -18.12
CA SER A 492 -20.53 12.39 -18.97
C SER A 492 -20.73 13.70 -18.21
N GLU A 493 -21.23 13.64 -16.96
CA GLU A 493 -21.37 14.80 -16.06
C GLU A 493 -20.03 15.30 -15.49
N THR A 494 -18.91 14.61 -15.78
CA THR A 494 -17.55 15.12 -15.52
C THR A 494 -17.25 16.26 -16.50
N PRO A 495 -17.28 17.56 -16.11
CA PRO A 495 -17.31 18.63 -17.09
C PRO A 495 -15.92 18.85 -17.70
N ARG A 496 -15.82 18.63 -19.02
CA ARG A 496 -15.05 19.54 -19.87
C ARG A 496 -15.64 20.94 -19.68
N GLY A 497 -15.02 21.74 -18.80
CA GLY A 497 -15.35 23.14 -18.64
C GLY A 497 -14.83 23.96 -19.82
N SER A 498 -15.67 24.25 -20.80
CA SER A 498 -15.54 25.41 -21.68
C SER A 498 -16.92 25.76 -22.23
N PRO A 499 -17.52 26.91 -21.85
CA PRO A 499 -18.72 27.38 -22.52
C PRO A 499 -18.34 27.86 -23.92
N ALA A 500 -18.98 27.30 -24.95
CA ALA A 500 -18.88 27.83 -26.30
C ALA A 500 -19.42 29.27 -26.33
N PRO A 501 -18.76 30.21 -27.04
CA PRO A 501 -19.22 31.58 -27.11
C PRO A 501 -20.50 31.63 -27.95
N ALA A 502 -21.53 32.27 -27.39
CA ALA A 502 -22.74 32.64 -28.10
C ALA A 502 -22.38 33.46 -29.35
N ARG A 503 -22.61 32.91 -30.54
CA ARG A 503 -22.69 33.68 -31.79
C ARG A 503 -24.11 34.19 -31.95
N GLY A 504 -24.30 35.48 -31.70
CA GLY A 504 -25.48 36.23 -32.09
C GLY A 504 -25.46 36.66 -33.56
N ALA A 505 -26.66 36.94 -34.07
CA ALA A 505 -27.06 37.40 -35.42
C ALA A 505 -26.97 36.33 -36.52
N ALA A 506 -27.99 36.07 -37.35
CA ALA A 506 -28.95 37.00 -37.95
C ALA A 506 -30.26 36.32 -38.45
N ARG A 507 -31.38 37.05 -38.37
CA ARG A 507 -32.60 37.05 -39.23
C ARG A 507 -33.18 35.71 -39.74
N GLU A 508 -34.43 35.45 -39.38
CA GLU A 508 -35.56 35.65 -40.30
C GLU A 508 -36.90 35.73 -39.56
N ASN A 509 -37.66 36.78 -39.89
CA ASN A 509 -39.02 37.03 -39.43
C ASN A 509 -40.00 36.20 -40.28
N GLN A 510 -40.88 35.45 -39.62
CA GLN A 510 -42.23 35.06 -40.05
C GLN A 510 -42.88 34.52 -38.75
N GLY A 511 -43.83 35.18 -38.10
CA GLY A 511 -45.13 35.60 -38.62
C GLY A 511 -46.17 34.54 -38.21
N LEU A 512 -47.29 34.98 -37.61
CA LEU A 512 -48.47 34.22 -37.11
C LEU A 512 -48.44 33.98 -35.59
N GLU A 513 -48.91 34.95 -34.80
CA GLU A 513 -50.33 35.18 -34.41
C GLU A 513 -50.79 34.26 -33.28
N LEU A 514 -51.04 34.92 -32.15
CA LEU A 514 -51.71 34.43 -30.95
C LEU A 514 -53.13 33.96 -31.30
N ASP A 515 -53.54 32.84 -30.70
CA ASP A 515 -54.93 32.69 -30.28
C ASP A 515 -54.96 32.06 -28.88
N GLU A 516 -55.16 32.91 -27.88
CA GLU A 516 -55.69 32.54 -26.58
C GLU A 516 -57.20 32.33 -26.73
N LYS A 517 -57.69 31.12 -26.39
CA LYS A 517 -58.95 30.89 -25.66
C LYS A 517 -59.25 29.39 -25.51
N LEU A 518 -58.98 28.86 -24.32
CA LEU A 518 -59.96 28.30 -23.37
C LEU A 518 -59.24 27.55 -22.24
#